data_AF-A0A526YP62-F1
#
_entry.id   AF-A0A526YP62-F1
#
_cell.length_a   1.000
_cell.length_b   1.000
_cell.length_c   1.000
_cell.angle_alpha   90.00
_cell.angle_beta   90.00
_cell.angle_gamma   90.00
#
_symmetry.space_group_name_H-M   'P 1'
#
loop_
_entity.id
_entity.type
_entity.pdbx_description
1 polymer ?
#
loop_
_entity_poly.entity_id
_entity_poly.type
_entity_poly.pdbx_seq_one_letter_code
_entity_poly.pdbx_strand_id
1 'polypeptide(L)'
;PQVLPNFISYFLLRFEINVRASTILGAVGAGGIGESLRLSIGRGHEAKTIAIDFLLFCTIVAVDQLSAWLRHRLVGRQAFAYGRGE
;
A
#
# COMPACT_ATOMS: atom_id res chain seq x y z
N PRO A 1 -20.29 14.58 -7.79
CA PRO A 1 -18.87 14.99 -7.82
C PRO A 1 -17.97 13.95 -8.50
N GLN A 2 -17.51 14.25 -9.72
CA GLN A 2 -16.72 13.34 -10.58
C GLN A 2 -15.27 13.14 -10.09
N VAL A 3 -14.87 13.79 -9.01
CA VAL A 3 -13.51 13.74 -8.43
C VAL A 3 -13.32 12.66 -7.36
N LEU A 4 -14.41 12.13 -6.79
CA LEU A 4 -14.36 11.18 -5.67
C LEU A 4 -13.59 9.88 -6.03
N PRO A 5 -13.77 9.29 -7.24
CA PRO A 5 -12.98 8.16 -7.72
C PRO A 5 -11.47 8.37 -7.73
N ASN A 6 -11.04 9.52 -8.24
CA ASN A 6 -9.63 9.89 -8.30
C ASN A 6 -9.09 10.12 -6.90
N PHE A 7 -9.84 10.81 -6.04
CA PHE A 7 -9.43 11.06 -4.66
C PHE A 7 -9.14 9.76 -3.89
N ILE A 8 -10.04 8.76 -3.99
CA ILE A 8 -9.87 7.47 -3.32
C ILE A 8 -8.65 6.71 -3.88
N SER A 9 -8.47 6.68 -5.20
CA SER A 9 -7.31 6.02 -5.82
C SER A 9 -5.99 6.67 -5.39
N TYR A 10 -5.93 8.01 -5.37
CA TYR A 10 -4.76 8.75 -4.87
C TYR A 10 -4.51 8.52 -3.39
N PHE A 11 -5.56 8.44 -2.56
CA PHE A 11 -5.43 8.15 -1.14
C PHE A 11 -4.79 6.78 -0.90
N LEU A 12 -5.27 5.73 -1.60
CA LEU A 12 -4.75 4.38 -1.46
C LEU A 12 -3.30 4.25 -1.94
N LEU A 13 -2.98 4.88 -3.07
CA LEU A 13 -1.61 4.96 -3.55
C LEU A 13 -0.70 5.62 -2.51
N ARG A 14 -1.15 6.74 -1.93
CA ARG A 14 -0.38 7.45 -0.90
C ARG A 14 -0.26 6.62 0.37
N PHE A 15 -1.30 5.89 0.75
CA PHE A 15 -1.26 4.98 1.89
C PHE A 15 -0.22 3.88 1.69
N GLU A 16 -0.20 3.21 0.53
CA GLU A 16 0.81 2.20 0.19
C GLU A 16 2.24 2.74 0.28
N ILE A 17 2.48 3.92 -0.31
CA ILE A 17 3.78 4.59 -0.26
C ILE A 17 4.18 4.89 1.19
N ASN A 18 3.24 5.35 2.02
CA ASN A 18 3.50 5.63 3.44
C ASN A 18 3.82 4.36 4.24
N VAL A 19 3.18 3.22 3.96
CA VAL A 19 3.51 1.93 4.61
C VAL A 19 4.94 1.50 4.29
N ARG A 20 5.35 1.61 3.03
CA ARG A 20 6.72 1.28 2.60
C ARG A 20 7.74 2.23 3.20
N ALA A 21 7.46 3.54 3.15
CA ALA A 21 8.30 4.56 3.74
C ALA A 21 8.44 4.40 5.26
N SER A 22 7.36 4.03 5.96
CA SER A 22 7.39 3.75 7.40
C SER A 22 8.30 2.58 7.76
N THR A 23 8.38 1.55 6.91
CA THR A 23 9.31 0.42 7.13
C THR A 23 10.77 0.86 6.97
N ILE A 24 11.07 1.67 5.95
CA ILE A 24 12.43 2.22 5.74
C ILE A 24 12.82 3.15 6.90
N LEU A 25 11.91 4.05 7.28
CA LEU A 25 12.11 4.98 8.40
C LEU A 25 12.25 4.23 9.73
N GLY A 26 11.47 3.16 9.93
CA GLY A 26 11.57 2.32 11.10
C GLY A 26 12.94 1.67 11.24
N ALA A 27 13.54 1.22 10.13
CA ALA A 27 14.88 0.63 10.13
C ALA A 27 16.00 1.65 10.41
N VAL A 28 15.77 2.97 10.30
CA VAL A 28 16.74 4.00 10.70
C VAL A 28 16.52 4.52 12.14
N GLY A 29 15.57 3.93 12.88
CA GLY A 29 15.32 4.26 14.29
C GLY A 29 14.05 5.06 14.56
N ALA A 30 13.16 5.24 13.57
CA ALA A 30 11.84 5.84 13.80
C ALA A 30 10.86 4.88 14.52
N GLY A 31 11.23 3.62 14.72
CA GLY A 31 10.42 2.59 15.38
C GLY A 31 9.49 1.82 14.44
N GLY A 32 8.64 0.93 14.99
CA GLY A 32 7.63 0.18 14.24
C GLY A 32 8.15 -1.10 13.55
N ILE A 33 7.54 -1.46 12.41
CA ILE A 33 7.82 -2.71 11.69
C ILE A 33 9.27 -2.73 11.17
N GLY A 34 9.76 -1.60 10.65
CA GLY A 34 11.13 -1.45 10.17
C GLY A 34 12.21 -1.68 11.23
N GLU A 35 11.94 -1.24 12.46
CA GLU A 35 12.85 -1.48 13.59
C GLU A 35 12.87 -2.97 13.95
N SER A 36 11.71 -3.62 13.97
CA SER A 36 11.60 -5.07 14.22
C SER A 36 12.33 -5.90 13.15
N LEU A 37 12.27 -5.47 11.89
CA LEU A 37 13.01 -6.07 10.79
C LEU A 37 14.52 -5.90 10.97
N ARG A 38 14.99 -4.67 11.20
CA ARG A 38 16.40 -4.37 11.47
C ARG A 38 16.95 -5.16 12.66
N LEU A 39 16.22 -5.22 13.76
CA LEU A 39 16.63 -5.97 14.96
C LEU A 39 16.66 -7.48 14.74
N SER A 40 15.87 -8.01 13.80
CA SER A 40 15.89 -9.44 13.45
C SER A 40 17.08 -9.76 12.55
N ILE A 41 17.37 -8.89 11.57
CA ILE A 41 18.57 -8.97 10.72
C ILE A 41 19.85 -8.85 11.56
N GLY A 42 19.95 -7.81 12.39
CA GLY A 42 21.17 -7.54 13.19
C GLY A 42 21.47 -8.61 14.24
N ARG A 43 20.48 -9.42 14.64
CA ARG A 43 20.66 -10.54 15.56
C ARG A 43 20.78 -11.90 14.85
N GLY A 44 20.86 -11.94 13.52
CA GLY A 44 20.95 -13.19 12.76
C GLY A 44 19.72 -14.09 12.83
N HIS A 45 18.53 -13.55 13.16
CA HIS A 45 17.30 -14.34 13.24
C HIS A 45 16.63 -14.44 11.88
N GLU A 46 17.21 -15.23 10.98
CA GLU A 46 16.77 -15.34 9.57
C GLU A 46 15.28 -15.70 9.44
N ALA A 47 14.79 -16.67 10.22
CA ALA A 47 13.39 -17.07 10.20
C ALA A 47 12.44 -15.92 10.59
N LYS A 48 12.84 -15.07 11.54
CA LYS A 48 12.04 -13.92 11.98
C LYS A 48 12.07 -12.79 10.95
N THR A 49 13.23 -12.54 10.34
CA THR A 49 13.38 -11.58 9.24
C THR A 49 12.47 -11.94 8.09
N ILE A 50 12.52 -13.20 7.62
CA ILE A 50 11.69 -13.68 6.51
C ILE A 50 10.20 -13.58 6.87
N ALA A 51 9.80 -13.89 8.10
CA ALA A 51 8.41 -13.76 8.53
C ALA A 51 7.90 -12.30 8.49
N ILE A 52 8.73 -11.34 8.93
CA ILE A 52 8.38 -9.91 8.90
C ILE A 52 8.32 -9.40 7.45
N ASP A 53 9.30 -9.74 6.61
CA ASP A 53 9.31 -9.37 5.20
C ASP A 53 8.13 -9.96 4.45
N PHE A 54 7.77 -11.22 4.73
CA PHE A 54 6.61 -11.87 4.12
C PHE A 54 5.30 -11.19 4.52
N LEU A 55 5.14 -10.84 5.80
CA LEU A 55 3.97 -10.10 6.30
C LEU A 55 3.85 -8.73 5.63
N LEU A 56 4.97 -8.01 5.50
CA LEU A 56 5.02 -6.72 4.81
C LEU A 56 4.64 -6.86 3.33
N PHE A 57 5.21 -7.84 2.65
CA PHE A 57 4.91 -8.14 1.26
C PHE A 57 3.43 -8.45 1.05
N CYS A 58 2.84 -9.34 1.87
CA CYS A 58 1.42 -9.65 1.83
C CYS A 58 0.55 -8.39 2.04
N THR A 59 0.95 -7.50 2.95
CA THR A 59 0.23 -6.24 3.19
C THR A 59 0.27 -5.33 1.96
N ILE A 60 1.43 -5.18 1.31
CA ILE A 60 1.59 -4.37 0.10
C ILE A 60 0.72 -4.94 -1.03
N VAL A 61 0.77 -6.26 -1.26
CA VAL A 61 -0.04 -6.93 -2.29
C VAL A 61 -1.54 -6.77 -2.01
N ALA A 62 -1.97 -6.89 -0.76
CA ALA A 62 -3.37 -6.69 -0.39
C ALA A 62 -3.85 -5.26 -0.68
N VAL A 63 -3.02 -4.25 -0.38
CA VAL A 63 -3.33 -2.85 -0.67
C VAL A 63 -3.36 -2.58 -2.18
N ASP A 64 -2.41 -3.12 -2.94
CA ASP A 64 -2.37 -2.97 -4.40
C ASP A 64 -3.59 -3.61 -5.06
N GLN A 65 -3.97 -4.82 -4.64
CA GLN A 65 -5.18 -5.49 -5.12
C GLN A 65 -6.46 -4.72 -4.77
N LEU A 66 -6.54 -4.15 -3.55
CA LEU A 66 -7.65 -3.29 -3.15
C LEU A 66 -7.70 -2.02 -4.01
N SER A 67 -6.55 -1.41 -4.29
CA SER A 67 -6.41 -0.24 -5.17
C SER A 67 -6.86 -0.55 -6.59
N ALA A 68 -6.42 -1.67 -7.16
CA ALA A 68 -6.82 -2.14 -8.48
C ALA A 68 -8.33 -2.41 -8.56
N TRP A 69 -8.89 -3.12 -7.57
CA TRP A 69 -10.32 -3.40 -7.49
C TRP A 69 -11.16 -2.12 -7.38
N LEU A 70 -10.75 -1.17 -6.53
CA LEU A 70 -11.41 0.13 -6.40
C LEU A 70 -11.33 0.93 -7.70
N ARG A 71 -10.17 0.93 -8.37
CA ARG A 71 -10.01 1.56 -9.68
C ARG A 71 -10.97 0.98 -10.71
N HIS A 72 -11.08 -0.33 -10.82
CA HIS A 72 -12.02 -0.97 -11.75
C HIS A 72 -13.48 -0.63 -11.45
N ARG A 73 -13.86 -0.60 -10.16
CA ARG A 73 -15.24 -0.29 -9.74
C ARG A 73 -15.61 1.18 -9.95
N LEU A 74 -14.65 2.08 -9.82
CA LEU A 74 -14.88 3.53 -9.89
C LEU A 74 -14.70 4.09 -11.32
N VAL A 75 -13.67 3.64 -12.06
CA VAL A 75 -13.42 4.04 -13.46
C VAL A 75 -14.47 3.43 -14.40
N GLY A 76 -14.95 2.22 -14.12
CA GLY A 76 -16.01 1.56 -14.90
C GLY A 76 -17.35 2.33 -14.92
N ARG A 77 -17.60 3.25 -13.99
CA ARG A 77 -18.80 4.11 -14.00
C ARG A 77 -18.59 5.47 -14.66
N GLN A 78 -17.36 5.95 -14.81
CA GLN A 78 -17.09 7.29 -15.37
C GLN A 78 -16.97 7.29 -16.89
N ALA A 79 -16.49 6.19 -17.50
CA ALA A 79 -16.44 6.07 -18.96
C ALA A 79 -17.83 6.07 -19.61
N PHE A 80 -18.85 5.56 -18.92
CA PHE A 80 -20.23 5.50 -19.42
C PHE A 80 -21.05 6.79 -19.21
N ALA A 81 -20.58 7.72 -18.38
CA ALA A 81 -21.33 8.94 -18.06
C ALA A 81 -20.96 10.15 -18.94
N TYR A 82 -19.82 10.12 -19.64
CA TYR A 82 -19.37 11.21 -20.51
C TYR A 82 -19.78 11.01 -21.99
N GLY A 83 -20.12 9.78 -22.40
CA GLY A 83 -20.48 9.45 -23.79
C GLY A 83 -21.98 9.55 -24.13
N ARG A 84 -22.80 10.22 -23.31
CA ARG A 84 -24.25 10.34 -23.54
C ARG A 84 -24.79 11.78 -23.41
N GLY A 85 -23.92 12.75 -23.67
CA GLY A 85 -24.28 14.16 -23.84
C GLY A 85 -24.30 14.54 -25.30
N GLU A 86 -25.11 13.84 -26.09
CA GLU A 86 -25.69 14.29 -27.37
C GLU A 86 -27.20 13.99 -27.29
#